data_AF-A0A368Q4N0-F1
#
_entry.id   AF-A0A368Q4N0-F1
#
_cell.length_a   1.000
_cell.length_b   1.000
_cell.length_c   1.000
_cell.angle_alpha   90.00
_cell.angle_beta   90.00
_cell.angle_gamma   90.00
#
_symmetry.space_group_name_H-M   'P 1'
#
loop_
_entity.id
_entity.type
_entity.pdbx_description
1 polymer ?
#
loop_
_entity_poly.entity_id
_entity_poly.type
_entity_poly.pdbx_seq_one_letter_code
_entity_poly.pdbx_strand_id
1 'polypeptide(L)'
;MVTTHKPSFPWLDADLLCSASASPVHLQIADPAVLCSAPADPMAQAAASFLSSLLGGAGGPAATVTSIFVYPIKSCRGISVPQAPITATGFRWDRQWMLVNSNGRGITQRVEPKLALIQVELPPEAFAEDWLPTPDDHMVIRAPGMEPLKIPLASECATIYDVSVWEWSGSAYDEGAEAAEWFSNFFGNPTRLVRFKEESETRLTDPDYARGYKTMFSDGYPFLITSQGSLDALNEILEEPIPINRFRPNILVEGCHPYAEDLWKTIKINKLTFRGVKLCGRCKVPTINQDTGIPSPTEPTETLQKYRSGEVLLPSHKNKRQVYFGQNAVCKESLSANSEGRIIKVGDPVYVMRSFRSSDEVPA
;
A
#
# COMPACT_ATOMS: atom_id res chain seq x y z
N MET A 1 11.00 -60.83 -27.90
CA MET A 1 11.52 -61.75 -26.86
C MET A 1 11.12 -61.12 -25.53
N VAL A 2 9.93 -61.38 -24.95
CA VAL A 2 9.46 -62.60 -24.24
C VAL A 2 10.52 -63.01 -23.20
N THR A 3 10.31 -62.94 -21.88
CA THR A 3 9.36 -63.64 -20.98
C THR A 3 9.29 -62.91 -19.62
N THR A 4 8.13 -62.48 -19.09
CA THR A 4 7.17 -63.15 -18.16
C THR A 4 7.69 -63.59 -16.78
N HIS A 5 7.11 -63.06 -15.69
CA HIS A 5 6.31 -63.83 -14.72
C HIS A 5 5.58 -62.97 -13.67
N LYS A 6 4.23 -63.11 -13.61
CA LYS A 6 3.38 -63.02 -12.40
C LYS A 6 3.32 -64.39 -11.73
N PRO A 7 2.95 -64.47 -10.44
CA PRO A 7 1.57 -64.89 -10.02
C PRO A 7 1.14 -64.21 -8.69
N SER A 8 -0.05 -64.34 -8.07
CA SER A 8 -1.46 -64.64 -8.37
C SER A 8 -2.22 -64.50 -7.01
N PHE A 9 -3.44 -63.97 -7.01
CA PHE A 9 -4.41 -63.98 -5.89
C PHE A 9 -5.07 -65.37 -5.70
N PRO A 10 -5.69 -65.67 -4.54
CA PRO A 10 -7.18 -65.85 -4.47
C PRO A 10 -7.80 -65.36 -3.12
N TRP A 11 -8.94 -64.65 -3.03
CA TRP A 11 -10.40 -64.93 -3.24
C TRP A 11 -11.20 -65.31 -1.97
N LEU A 12 -12.50 -64.93 -2.01
CA LEU A 12 -13.72 -65.30 -1.23
C LEU A 12 -14.11 -64.40 -0.03
N ASP A 13 -15.21 -63.62 -0.08
CA ASP A 13 -16.67 -63.92 -0.18
C ASP A 13 -17.30 -63.90 1.23
N ALA A 14 -18.55 -63.56 1.55
CA ALA A 14 -19.74 -63.07 0.85
C ALA A 14 -20.76 -62.55 1.91
N ASP A 15 -21.75 -61.80 1.42
CA ASP A 15 -23.12 -61.53 1.87
C ASP A 15 -23.70 -62.12 3.17
N LEU A 16 -24.51 -61.29 3.86
CA LEU A 16 -25.78 -61.75 4.43
C LEU A 16 -26.82 -60.62 4.56
N LEU A 17 -27.91 -60.80 3.80
CA LEU A 17 -29.20 -60.15 3.91
C LEU A 17 -29.92 -60.54 5.22
N CYS A 18 -30.69 -59.64 5.81
CA CYS A 18 -31.99 -60.02 6.35
C CYS A 18 -32.95 -58.83 6.42
N SER A 19 -34.16 -59.07 5.90
CA SER A 19 -35.33 -58.20 5.92
C SER A 19 -36.18 -58.53 7.16
N ALA A 20 -37.01 -57.59 7.63
CA ALA A 20 -38.46 -57.79 7.79
C ALA A 20 -39.14 -56.75 8.69
N SER A 21 -40.36 -56.41 8.24
CA SER A 21 -41.58 -56.12 9.01
C SER A 21 -41.85 -54.70 9.50
N ALA A 22 -42.91 -54.14 8.91
CA ALA A 22 -43.71 -53.04 9.41
C ALA A 22 -44.90 -53.58 10.22
N SER A 23 -45.30 -52.84 11.26
CA SER A 23 -46.71 -52.65 11.65
C SER A 23 -46.86 -51.45 12.59
N PRO A 24 -48.02 -50.76 12.58
CA PRO A 24 -48.16 -49.39 13.07
C PRO A 24 -48.78 -49.34 14.48
N VAL A 25 -48.46 -48.29 15.25
CA VAL A 25 -49.20 -47.95 16.48
C VAL A 25 -49.49 -46.44 16.53
N HIS A 26 -50.71 -46.16 17.00
CA HIS A 26 -51.46 -44.91 17.01
C HIS A 26 -50.82 -43.66 17.63
N LEU A 27 -51.30 -42.54 17.08
CA LEU A 27 -51.48 -41.18 17.64
C LEU A 27 -51.31 -41.02 19.15
N GLN A 28 -50.52 -40.02 19.54
CA GLN A 28 -50.91 -39.09 20.60
C GLN A 28 -50.36 -37.68 20.32
N ILE A 29 -51.25 -36.71 20.50
CA ILE A 29 -51.08 -35.27 20.25
C ILE A 29 -50.24 -34.65 21.37
N ALA A 30 -49.26 -33.83 21.02
CA ALA A 30 -48.76 -32.74 21.87
C ALA A 30 -48.15 -31.64 20.98
N ASP A 31 -48.78 -30.46 21.00
CA ASP A 31 -48.16 -29.16 20.67
C ASP A 31 -47.70 -28.55 22.01
N PRO A 32 -46.53 -27.88 22.11
CA PRO A 32 -46.42 -26.56 21.51
C PRO A 32 -45.02 -26.16 20.98
N ALA A 33 -45.03 -25.39 19.89
CA ALA A 33 -44.14 -24.25 19.61
C ALA A 33 -42.66 -24.34 20.06
N VAL A 34 -41.80 -24.86 19.18
CA VAL A 34 -40.38 -24.46 19.09
C VAL A 34 -40.00 -24.35 17.61
N LEU A 35 -40.18 -23.17 17.03
CA LEU A 35 -39.56 -22.81 15.75
C LEU A 35 -38.09 -22.47 16.04
N CYS A 36 -37.23 -23.47 15.96
CA CYS A 36 -35.79 -23.26 15.78
C CYS A 36 -35.59 -22.49 14.46
N SER A 37 -35.31 -21.20 14.54
CA SER A 37 -34.65 -20.49 13.45
C SER A 37 -33.28 -21.13 13.25
N ALA A 38 -33.10 -21.83 12.13
CA ALA A 38 -31.77 -22.23 11.69
C ALA A 38 -30.88 -20.98 11.59
N PRO A 39 -29.63 -21.01 12.06
CA PRO A 39 -28.71 -19.91 11.83
C PRO A 39 -28.52 -19.77 10.33
N ALA A 40 -28.79 -18.58 9.79
CA ALA A 40 -28.46 -18.26 8.41
C ALA A 40 -26.94 -18.45 8.22
N ASP A 41 -26.57 -19.15 7.16
CA ASP A 41 -25.17 -19.45 6.83
C ASP A 41 -24.36 -18.13 6.70
N PRO A 42 -23.31 -17.92 7.51
CA PRO A 42 -22.47 -16.73 7.44
C PRO A 42 -21.85 -16.51 6.06
N MET A 43 -21.57 -17.59 5.31
CA MET A 43 -21.06 -17.48 3.93
C MET A 43 -22.11 -16.95 2.96
N ALA A 44 -23.38 -17.29 3.16
CA ALA A 44 -24.47 -16.82 2.31
C ALA A 44 -24.78 -15.33 2.57
N GLN A 45 -24.70 -14.88 3.82
CA GLN A 45 -24.80 -13.46 4.17
C GLN A 45 -23.59 -12.66 3.68
N ALA A 46 -22.38 -13.20 3.76
CA ALA A 46 -21.17 -12.59 3.20
C ALA A 46 -21.28 -12.45 1.68
N ALA A 47 -21.77 -13.47 0.96
CA ALA A 47 -21.96 -13.43 -0.49
C ALA A 47 -23.07 -12.45 -0.93
N ALA A 48 -24.18 -12.36 -0.19
CA ALA A 48 -25.25 -11.40 -0.47
C ALA A 48 -24.83 -9.94 -0.19
N SER A 49 -24.04 -9.72 0.87
CA SER A 49 -23.38 -8.43 1.18
C SER A 49 -22.36 -8.05 0.09
N PHE A 50 -21.57 -9.01 -0.38
CA PHE A 50 -20.60 -8.81 -1.47
C PHE A 50 -21.30 -8.38 -2.76
N LEU A 51 -22.44 -9.01 -3.08
CA LEU A 51 -23.26 -8.66 -4.24
C LEU A 51 -23.92 -7.28 -4.12
N SER A 52 -24.33 -6.86 -2.90
CA SER A 52 -24.83 -5.51 -2.66
C SER A 52 -23.74 -4.43 -2.73
N SER A 53 -22.47 -4.78 -2.45
CA SER A 53 -21.33 -3.88 -2.67
C SER A 53 -20.84 -3.84 -4.12
N LEU A 54 -21.08 -4.91 -4.90
CA LEU A 54 -20.78 -5.00 -6.34
C LEU A 54 -21.85 -4.33 -7.20
N LEU A 55 -23.11 -4.36 -6.76
CA LEU A 55 -24.25 -3.71 -7.39
C LEU A 55 -24.66 -2.53 -6.53
N GLY A 56 -24.02 -1.37 -6.75
CA GLY A 56 -24.23 -0.13 -5.99
C GLY A 56 -25.67 0.10 -5.54
N GLY A 57 -25.95 -0.29 -4.30
CA GLY A 57 -27.18 0.01 -3.59
C GLY A 57 -27.01 1.32 -2.82
N ALA A 58 -27.74 2.35 -3.25
CA ALA A 58 -27.94 3.64 -2.58
C ALA A 58 -26.71 4.57 -2.42
N GLY A 59 -26.18 5.10 -3.54
CA GLY A 59 -25.64 6.48 -3.71
C GLY A 59 -24.63 7.11 -2.72
N GLY A 60 -24.23 6.41 -1.65
CA GLY A 60 -23.37 6.90 -0.59
C GLY A 60 -21.89 6.69 -0.87
N PRO A 61 -21.01 7.27 -0.04
CA PRO A 61 -19.58 7.00 -0.12
C PRO A 61 -19.28 5.53 0.21
N ALA A 62 -18.33 4.95 -0.53
CA ALA A 62 -17.83 3.59 -0.28
C ALA A 62 -16.82 3.54 0.88
N ALA A 63 -16.19 4.66 1.19
CA ALA A 63 -15.23 4.83 2.28
C ALA A 63 -15.05 6.34 2.60
N THR A 64 -14.28 6.66 3.62
CA THR A 64 -13.87 8.02 4.00
C THR A 64 -12.36 8.09 4.20
N VAL A 65 -11.71 9.17 3.78
CA VAL A 65 -10.28 9.40 4.02
C VAL A 65 -10.05 9.67 5.50
N THR A 66 -9.26 8.83 6.18
CA THR A 66 -8.97 8.96 7.63
C THR A 66 -7.60 9.54 7.92
N SER A 67 -6.64 9.32 7.02
CA SER A 67 -5.29 9.86 7.17
C SER A 67 -4.66 10.09 5.81
N ILE A 68 -3.90 11.17 5.75
CA ILE A 68 -3.07 11.53 4.60
C ILE A 68 -1.64 11.56 5.10
N PHE A 69 -0.78 10.77 4.46
CA PHE A 69 0.63 10.73 4.79
C PHE A 69 1.48 11.24 3.63
N VAL A 70 2.43 12.09 3.97
CA VAL A 70 3.48 12.57 3.07
C VAL A 70 4.81 12.10 3.63
N TYR A 71 5.71 11.64 2.74
CA TYR A 71 7.03 11.16 3.12
C TYR A 71 8.09 11.99 2.39
N PRO A 72 8.49 13.14 2.95
CA PRO A 72 9.30 14.10 2.20
C PRO A 72 10.61 13.52 1.69
N ILE A 73 11.32 12.80 2.56
CA ILE A 73 12.53 12.08 2.23
C ILE A 73 12.19 10.61 2.00
N LYS A 74 12.58 10.07 0.83
CA LYS A 74 12.44 8.65 0.50
C LYS A 74 12.98 7.81 1.66
N SER A 75 12.18 6.83 2.07
CA SER A 75 12.52 5.89 3.14
C SER A 75 12.65 6.48 4.55
N CYS A 76 12.42 7.77 4.79
CA CYS A 76 12.33 8.32 6.15
C CYS A 76 10.90 8.25 6.71
N ARG A 77 10.67 8.69 7.95
CA ARG A 77 9.32 8.72 8.54
C ARG A 77 8.41 9.66 7.74
N GLY A 78 7.14 9.28 7.69
CA GLY A 78 6.10 10.12 7.11
C GLY A 78 5.53 11.07 8.15
N ILE A 79 4.91 12.13 7.67
CA ILE A 79 4.12 13.08 8.43
C ILE A 79 2.65 12.87 8.08
N SER A 80 1.80 12.91 9.10
CA SER A 80 0.34 12.90 8.94
C SER A 80 -0.13 14.34 8.81
N VAL A 81 -0.92 14.64 7.79
CA VAL A 81 -1.40 16.00 7.49
C VAL A 81 -2.92 16.01 7.34
N PRO A 82 -3.60 17.10 7.72
CA PRO A 82 -5.06 17.19 7.61
C PRO A 82 -5.52 17.32 6.15
N GLN A 83 -4.64 17.80 5.27
CA GLN A 83 -4.89 17.96 3.85
C GLN A 83 -3.58 17.90 3.07
N ALA A 84 -3.63 17.55 1.79
CA ALA A 84 -2.46 17.59 0.90
C ALA A 84 -2.85 18.01 -0.53
N PRO A 85 -2.19 19.04 -1.09
CA PRO A 85 -2.33 19.38 -2.50
C PRO A 85 -1.73 18.31 -3.40
N ILE A 86 -2.30 18.12 -4.59
CA ILE A 86 -1.82 17.19 -5.62
C ILE A 86 -1.03 17.93 -6.69
N THR A 87 0.16 17.44 -6.96
CA THR A 87 1.05 17.90 -8.02
C THR A 87 1.03 16.92 -9.21
N ALA A 88 1.85 17.17 -10.23
CA ALA A 88 2.04 16.24 -11.34
C ALA A 88 2.66 14.88 -10.95
N THR A 89 3.25 14.79 -9.75
CA THR A 89 4.13 13.71 -9.29
C THR A 89 3.66 13.03 -8.00
N GLY A 90 2.56 13.48 -7.39
CA GLY A 90 1.99 12.92 -6.16
C GLY A 90 1.38 13.97 -5.26
N PHE A 91 1.37 13.72 -3.95
CA PHE A 91 1.14 14.80 -2.99
C PHE A 91 2.32 15.75 -2.99
N ARG A 92 2.04 17.03 -2.75
CA ARG A 92 3.08 18.04 -2.53
C ARG A 92 4.05 17.56 -1.45
N TRP A 93 5.34 17.76 -1.72
CA TRP A 93 6.46 17.31 -0.86
C TRP A 93 6.71 15.81 -0.83
N ASP A 94 5.88 14.95 -1.41
CA ASP A 94 6.04 13.51 -1.28
C ASP A 94 7.23 12.95 -2.08
N ARG A 95 8.21 12.37 -1.36
CA ARG A 95 9.47 11.80 -1.90
C ARG A 95 10.19 12.75 -2.87
N GLN A 96 10.18 14.05 -2.58
CA GLN A 96 10.99 15.02 -3.31
C GLN A 96 12.47 14.90 -2.97
N TRP A 97 12.79 14.41 -1.76
CA TRP A 97 14.16 14.19 -1.31
C TRP A 97 14.52 12.71 -1.26
N MET A 98 15.81 12.41 -1.37
CA MET A 98 16.38 11.09 -1.20
C MET A 98 17.80 11.20 -0.68
N LEU A 99 18.26 10.18 0.05
CA LEU A 99 19.66 10.07 0.44
C LEU A 99 20.42 9.24 -0.61
N VAL A 100 21.63 9.65 -0.94
CA VAL A 100 22.52 8.95 -1.88
C VAL A 100 23.86 8.66 -1.24
N ASN A 101 24.46 7.54 -1.62
CA ASN A 101 25.83 7.20 -1.21
C ASN A 101 26.87 7.95 -2.07
N SER A 102 28.15 7.68 -1.83
CA SER A 102 29.28 8.25 -2.60
C SER A 102 29.23 8.01 -4.11
N ASN A 103 28.47 7.01 -4.57
CA ASN A 103 28.34 6.67 -5.99
C ASN A 103 27.04 7.23 -6.60
N GLY A 104 26.34 8.15 -5.91
CA GLY A 104 25.06 8.71 -6.38
C GLY A 104 23.88 7.75 -6.29
N ARG A 105 24.05 6.55 -5.72
CA ARG A 105 22.97 5.56 -5.64
C ARG A 105 22.07 5.83 -4.44
N GLY A 106 20.77 5.87 -4.68
CA GLY A 106 19.74 6.03 -3.65
C GLY A 106 19.83 4.98 -2.54
N ILE A 107 19.86 5.45 -1.30
CA ILE A 107 19.81 4.64 -0.09
C ILE A 107 18.34 4.46 0.30
N THR A 108 17.95 3.23 0.63
CA THR A 108 16.55 2.92 0.99
C THR A 108 16.49 2.10 2.27
N GLN A 109 15.32 2.08 2.93
CA GLN A 109 15.08 1.24 4.12
C GLN A 109 15.35 -0.25 3.88
N ARG A 110 15.39 -0.71 2.61
CA ARG A 110 15.77 -2.08 2.27
C ARG A 110 17.24 -2.38 2.59
N VAL A 111 18.12 -1.39 2.52
CA VAL A 111 19.55 -1.59 2.78
C VAL A 111 19.97 -0.93 4.09
N GLU A 112 19.30 0.16 4.47
CA GLU A 112 19.59 0.91 5.69
C GLU A 112 18.30 1.16 6.49
N PRO A 113 17.89 0.21 7.35
CA PRO A 113 16.69 0.34 8.17
C PRO A 113 16.70 1.54 9.13
N LYS A 114 17.87 2.08 9.51
CA LYS A 114 17.97 3.28 10.36
C LYS A 114 17.32 4.52 9.72
N LEU A 115 17.09 4.51 8.41
CA LEU A 115 16.28 5.53 7.74
C LEU A 115 14.89 5.70 8.38
N ALA A 116 14.33 4.64 8.95
CA ALA A 116 13.06 4.69 9.65
C ALA A 116 13.09 5.54 10.93
N LEU A 117 14.27 5.84 11.48
CA LEU A 117 14.44 6.66 12.68
C LEU A 117 14.49 8.16 12.39
N ILE A 118 14.67 8.53 11.12
CA ILE A 118 14.76 9.93 10.71
C ILE A 118 13.35 10.52 10.66
N GLN A 119 13.10 11.47 11.55
CA GLN A 119 11.90 12.28 11.61
C GLN A 119 12.08 13.52 10.73
N VAL A 120 10.99 13.91 10.07
CA VAL A 120 10.94 15.05 9.17
C VAL A 120 9.76 15.91 9.57
N GLU A 121 9.96 17.21 9.66
CA GLU A 121 8.93 18.21 9.92
C GLU A 121 8.98 19.25 8.78
N LEU A 122 7.81 19.68 8.32
CA LEU A 122 7.64 20.78 7.38
C LEU A 122 6.74 21.84 8.02
N PRO A 123 6.83 23.12 7.61
CA PRO A 123 5.91 24.14 8.07
C PRO A 123 4.45 23.72 7.82
N PRO A 124 3.51 23.89 8.78
CA PRO A 124 2.12 23.48 8.60
C PRO A 124 1.46 24.05 7.33
N GLU A 125 1.77 25.29 7.00
CA GLU A 125 1.34 26.04 5.82
C GLU A 125 1.89 25.47 4.51
N ALA A 126 2.93 24.63 4.54
CA ALA A 126 3.49 23.98 3.36
C ALA A 126 2.47 23.07 2.65
N PHE A 127 1.38 22.69 3.32
CA PHE A 127 0.28 21.90 2.78
C PHE A 127 -0.95 22.73 2.37
N ALA A 128 -0.83 24.06 2.38
CA ALA A 128 -1.79 24.92 1.68
C ALA A 128 -1.51 24.93 0.17
N GLU A 129 -2.57 25.09 -0.62
CA GLU A 129 -2.52 25.03 -2.08
C GLU A 129 -1.62 26.13 -2.68
N ASP A 130 -1.81 27.38 -2.24
CA ASP A 130 -1.13 28.55 -2.79
C ASP A 130 0.13 28.95 -2.03
N TRP A 131 0.60 28.12 -1.10
CA TRP A 131 1.78 28.46 -0.32
C TRP A 131 3.05 28.35 -1.16
N LEU A 132 3.97 29.28 -1.00
CA LEU A 132 5.32 29.22 -1.58
C LEU A 132 6.33 29.40 -0.45
N PRO A 133 7.42 28.61 -0.42
CA PRO A 133 8.45 28.77 0.59
C PRO A 133 9.16 30.11 0.43
N THR A 134 9.45 30.74 1.56
CA THR A 134 10.32 31.89 1.70
C THR A 134 11.73 31.45 2.13
N PRO A 135 12.75 32.31 2.05
CA PRO A 135 14.10 31.97 2.52
C PRO A 135 14.18 31.55 4.00
N ASP A 136 13.19 31.94 4.81
CA ASP A 136 13.13 31.59 6.24
C ASP A 136 12.44 30.24 6.51
N ASP A 137 11.86 29.61 5.48
CA ASP A 137 11.15 28.33 5.62
C ASP A 137 12.10 27.15 5.48
N HIS A 138 12.01 26.22 6.43
CA HIS A 138 12.92 25.07 6.52
C HIS A 138 12.16 23.77 6.72
N MET A 139 12.65 22.70 6.09
CA MET A 139 12.40 21.33 6.53
C MET A 139 13.32 21.04 7.72
N VAL A 140 12.77 20.54 8.82
CA VAL A 140 13.55 20.16 10.01
C VAL A 140 13.68 18.65 10.05
N ILE A 141 14.92 18.17 10.21
CA ILE A 141 15.25 16.74 10.25
C ILE A 141 15.82 16.42 11.63
N ARG A 142 15.35 15.33 12.23
CA ARG A 142 15.81 14.83 13.54
C ARG A 142 16.11 13.34 13.46
N ALA A 143 17.13 12.91 14.18
CA ALA A 143 17.41 11.49 14.40
C ALA A 143 18.03 11.27 15.80
N PRO A 144 17.98 10.04 16.34
CA PRO A 144 18.56 9.74 17.65
C PRO A 144 20.05 10.09 17.72
N GLY A 145 20.43 10.85 18.76
CA GLY A 145 21.82 11.23 19.01
C GLY A 145 22.36 12.34 18.09
N MET A 146 21.51 12.98 17.30
CA MET A 146 21.89 14.05 16.37
C MET A 146 21.20 15.36 16.74
N GLU A 147 21.91 16.48 16.60
CA GLU A 147 21.28 17.80 16.67
C GLU A 147 20.30 18.02 15.51
N PRO A 148 19.25 18.84 15.66
CA PRO A 148 18.30 19.09 14.59
C PRO A 148 18.97 19.76 13.39
N LEU A 149 18.76 19.21 12.20
CA LEU A 149 19.23 19.78 10.92
C LEU A 149 18.11 20.58 10.27
N LYS A 150 18.42 21.77 9.76
CA LYS A 150 17.47 22.59 9.00
C LYS A 150 17.89 22.65 7.53
N ILE A 151 16.98 22.28 6.64
CA ILE A 151 17.17 22.35 5.20
C ILE A 151 16.27 23.47 4.65
N PRO A 152 16.82 24.57 4.14
CA PRO A 152 16.03 25.64 3.54
C PRO A 152 15.16 25.13 2.37
N LEU A 153 13.90 25.53 2.33
CA LEU A 153 12.96 25.12 1.27
C LEU A 153 13.04 26.02 0.03
N ALA A 154 13.54 27.24 0.19
CA ALA A 154 13.75 28.21 -0.89
C ALA A 154 15.21 28.65 -0.95
N SER A 155 16.10 27.73 -1.31
CA SER A 155 17.52 28.02 -1.55
C SER A 155 17.97 27.53 -2.92
N GLU A 156 18.95 28.24 -3.47
CA GLU A 156 19.69 27.76 -4.63
C GLU A 156 20.56 26.58 -4.19
N CYS A 157 20.40 25.46 -4.90
CA CYS A 157 21.17 24.25 -4.64
C CYS A 157 22.13 24.00 -5.81
N ALA A 158 23.32 23.53 -5.48
CA ALA A 158 24.21 22.98 -6.51
C ALA A 158 23.54 21.78 -7.20
N THR A 159 23.86 21.54 -8.46
CA THR A 159 23.42 20.32 -9.16
C THR A 159 24.51 19.26 -9.03
N ILE A 160 24.11 18.04 -8.71
CA ILE A 160 24.95 16.85 -8.86
C ILE A 160 24.38 15.92 -9.93
N TYR A 161 25.25 15.12 -10.53
CA TYR A 161 24.92 14.20 -11.62
C TYR A 161 25.02 12.75 -11.15
N ASP A 162 24.60 11.83 -12.03
CA ASP A 162 24.67 10.38 -11.81
C ASP A 162 23.93 9.90 -10.56
N VAL A 163 22.88 10.63 -10.16
CA VAL A 163 21.97 10.20 -9.11
C VAL A 163 21.06 9.12 -9.67
N SER A 164 20.94 7.99 -8.98
CA SER A 164 20.13 6.86 -9.44
C SER A 164 19.17 6.32 -8.38
N VAL A 165 17.98 5.93 -8.83
CA VAL A 165 17.01 5.15 -8.05
C VAL A 165 16.29 4.18 -8.98
N TRP A 166 16.41 2.88 -8.69
CA TRP A 166 15.93 1.84 -9.61
C TRP A 166 16.56 2.01 -11.00
N GLU A 167 15.74 1.90 -12.06
CA GLU A 167 16.15 2.11 -13.46
C GLU A 167 16.29 3.58 -13.86
N TRP A 168 15.98 4.53 -12.96
CA TRP A 168 16.12 5.95 -13.26
C TRP A 168 17.50 6.45 -12.83
N SER A 169 18.13 7.25 -13.70
CA SER A 169 19.35 8.01 -13.42
C SER A 169 19.21 9.42 -14.00
N GLY A 170 19.72 10.43 -13.30
CA GLY A 170 19.68 11.81 -13.75
C GLY A 170 20.44 12.76 -12.82
N SER A 171 20.14 14.04 -12.94
CA SER A 171 20.66 15.07 -12.05
C SER A 171 19.72 15.36 -10.87
N ALA A 172 20.26 15.89 -9.78
CA ALA A 172 19.49 16.31 -8.61
C ALA A 172 20.13 17.54 -7.98
N TYR A 173 19.33 18.28 -7.21
CA TYR A 173 19.83 19.33 -6.33
C TYR A 173 20.51 18.70 -5.12
N ASP A 174 21.69 19.19 -4.76
CA ASP A 174 22.44 18.80 -3.57
C ASP A 174 22.14 19.79 -2.44
N GLU A 175 21.68 19.26 -1.30
CA GLU A 175 21.24 20.07 -0.15
C GLU A 175 22.42 20.57 0.73
N GLY A 176 23.64 20.51 0.19
CA GLY A 176 24.81 21.17 0.75
C GLY A 176 25.68 20.33 1.67
N ALA A 177 26.82 20.91 2.05
CA ALA A 177 27.84 20.24 2.85
C ALA A 177 27.37 19.92 4.28
N GLU A 178 26.59 20.81 4.89
CA GLU A 178 26.04 20.60 6.24
C GLU A 178 25.12 19.38 6.28
N ALA A 179 24.21 19.26 5.31
CA ALA A 179 23.34 18.09 5.20
C ALA A 179 24.17 16.81 4.97
N ALA A 180 25.16 16.87 4.07
CA ALA A 180 26.01 15.73 3.80
C ALA A 180 26.82 15.28 5.05
N GLU A 181 27.38 16.23 5.80
CA GLU A 181 28.09 15.95 7.05
C GLU A 181 27.15 15.34 8.09
N TRP A 182 25.97 15.91 8.29
CA TRP A 182 24.98 15.41 9.24
C TRP A 182 24.60 13.96 8.97
N PHE A 183 24.24 13.63 7.72
CA PHE A 183 23.88 12.25 7.36
C PHE A 183 25.08 11.31 7.38
N SER A 184 26.26 11.78 6.99
CA SER A 184 27.49 10.97 7.06
C SER A 184 27.84 10.62 8.51
N ASN A 185 27.65 11.54 9.44
CA ASN A 185 27.83 11.30 10.88
C ASN A 185 26.79 10.30 11.41
N PHE A 186 25.52 10.41 11.01
CA PHE A 186 24.48 9.50 11.46
C PHE A 186 24.67 8.06 10.96
N PHE A 187 25.08 7.87 9.70
CA PHE A 187 25.27 6.54 9.10
C PHE A 187 26.69 6.00 9.22
N GLY A 188 27.68 6.84 9.54
CA GLY A 188 29.10 6.49 9.56
C GLY A 188 29.73 6.29 8.18
N ASN A 189 29.07 6.73 7.10
CA ASN A 189 29.53 6.59 5.72
C ASN A 189 29.15 7.81 4.88
N PRO A 190 29.95 8.20 3.86
CA PRO A 190 29.64 9.35 3.01
C PRO A 190 28.23 9.27 2.40
N THR A 191 27.38 10.21 2.81
CA THR A 191 25.96 10.27 2.45
C THR A 191 25.58 11.70 2.14
N ARG A 192 24.82 11.92 1.06
CA ARG A 192 24.30 13.25 0.69
C ARG A 192 22.78 13.22 0.63
N LEU A 193 22.15 14.32 1.03
CA LEU A 193 20.73 14.56 0.81
C LEU A 193 20.57 15.28 -0.53
N VAL A 194 19.70 14.74 -1.39
CA VAL A 194 19.40 15.32 -2.70
C VAL A 194 17.92 15.56 -2.87
N ARG A 195 17.58 16.57 -3.67
CA ARG A 195 16.20 16.91 -4.07
C ARG A 195 16.02 16.75 -5.57
N PHE A 196 14.88 16.21 -5.96
CA PHE A 196 14.55 15.98 -7.36
C PHE A 196 14.48 17.31 -8.11
N LYS A 197 15.10 17.38 -9.29
CA LYS A 197 15.23 18.59 -10.09
C LYS A 197 14.13 18.64 -11.16
N GLU A 198 12.90 18.94 -10.75
CA GLU A 198 11.69 18.88 -11.59
C GLU A 198 11.77 19.77 -12.84
N GLU A 199 12.61 20.81 -12.83
CA GLU A 199 12.80 21.76 -13.93
C GLU A 199 13.48 21.13 -15.15
N SER A 200 14.35 20.14 -14.94
CA SER A 200 15.11 19.49 -16.02
C SER A 200 14.94 17.98 -16.08
N GLU A 201 14.43 17.36 -15.02
CA GLU A 201 14.30 15.91 -14.92
C GLU A 201 12.85 15.45 -14.97
N THR A 202 12.64 14.24 -15.49
CA THR A 202 11.35 13.56 -15.42
C THR A 202 11.57 12.09 -15.17
N ARG A 203 10.80 11.53 -14.24
CA ARG A 203 10.74 10.10 -14.01
C ARG A 203 9.32 9.60 -14.26
N LEU A 204 9.16 8.86 -15.36
CA LEU A 204 7.87 8.31 -15.76
C LEU A 204 7.51 7.10 -14.90
N THR A 205 6.22 6.93 -14.64
CA THR A 205 5.69 5.66 -14.13
C THR A 205 5.73 4.60 -15.22
N ASP A 206 5.61 3.33 -14.84
CA ASP A 206 5.58 2.22 -15.78
C ASP A 206 4.40 2.39 -16.79
N PRO A 207 4.70 2.47 -18.10
CA PRO A 207 3.70 2.78 -19.12
C PRO A 207 2.66 1.69 -19.33
N ASP A 208 2.92 0.46 -18.88
CA ASP A 208 1.96 -0.65 -18.99
C ASP A 208 0.80 -0.50 -17.99
N TYR A 209 1.06 0.18 -16.87
CA TYR A 209 0.07 0.38 -15.81
C TYR A 209 -0.47 1.83 -15.77
N ALA A 210 0.40 2.81 -16.00
CA ALA A 210 0.08 4.23 -15.83
C ALA A 210 0.80 5.12 -16.87
N ARG A 211 0.49 4.95 -18.16
CA ARG A 211 1.09 5.78 -19.21
C ARG A 211 0.87 7.28 -19.00
N GLY A 212 1.95 8.05 -19.12
CA GLY A 212 1.95 9.51 -19.09
C GLY A 212 2.04 10.14 -17.70
N TYR A 213 1.95 9.34 -16.64
CA TYR A 213 2.12 9.82 -15.27
C TYR A 213 3.59 9.87 -14.89
N LYS A 214 3.89 10.70 -13.89
CA LYS A 214 5.24 10.97 -13.40
C LYS A 214 5.30 10.73 -11.91
N THR A 215 6.50 10.49 -11.41
CA THR A 215 6.83 10.41 -9.98
C THR A 215 8.19 11.07 -9.76
N MET A 216 8.56 11.31 -8.52
CA MET A 216 9.94 11.64 -8.13
C MET A 216 10.63 10.40 -7.55
N PHE A 217 11.17 10.46 -6.33
CA PHE A 217 11.91 9.35 -5.73
C PHE A 217 11.01 8.26 -5.10
N SER A 218 9.68 8.29 -5.27
CA SER A 218 8.79 7.17 -4.88
C SER A 218 9.19 5.85 -5.55
N ASP A 219 8.67 4.70 -5.13
CA ASP A 219 9.13 3.43 -5.73
C ASP A 219 8.70 3.30 -7.20
N GLY A 220 7.43 3.55 -7.52
CA GLY A 220 6.97 3.48 -8.91
C GLY A 220 5.70 4.27 -9.23
N TYR A 221 4.92 4.69 -8.23
CA TYR A 221 3.66 5.40 -8.44
C TYR A 221 3.50 6.57 -7.46
N PRO A 222 2.71 7.60 -7.82
CA PRO A 222 2.52 8.81 -7.01
C PRO A 222 1.74 8.59 -5.71
N PHE A 223 0.83 7.62 -5.70
CA PHE A 223 -0.04 7.34 -4.56
C PHE A 223 -0.11 5.85 -4.25
N LEU A 224 -0.16 5.54 -2.95
CA LEU A 224 -0.56 4.25 -2.41
C LEU A 224 -1.81 4.44 -1.55
N ILE A 225 -2.87 3.70 -1.86
CA ILE A 225 -4.13 3.66 -1.11
C ILE A 225 -4.18 2.35 -0.33
N THR A 226 -4.58 2.42 0.94
CA THR A 226 -4.84 1.26 1.81
C THR A 226 -6.09 1.52 2.63
N SER A 227 -6.79 0.48 3.09
CA SER A 227 -7.89 0.64 4.05
C SER A 227 -7.51 0.22 5.46
N GLN A 228 -8.14 0.85 6.45
CA GLN A 228 -8.05 0.45 7.86
C GLN A 228 -8.57 -0.98 8.04
N GLY A 229 -9.66 -1.34 7.34
CA GLY A 229 -10.20 -2.71 7.35
C GLY A 229 -9.19 -3.77 6.87
N SER A 230 -8.37 -3.47 5.87
CA SER A 230 -7.27 -4.36 5.47
C SER A 230 -6.20 -4.53 6.54
N LEU A 231 -5.85 -3.43 7.23
CA LEU A 231 -4.87 -3.49 8.32
C LEU A 231 -5.40 -4.29 9.50
N ASP A 232 -6.66 -4.06 9.88
CA ASP A 232 -7.31 -4.75 10.99
C ASP A 232 -7.38 -6.25 10.72
N ALA A 233 -7.83 -6.64 9.52
CA ALA A 233 -7.89 -8.06 9.11
C ALA A 233 -6.50 -8.73 9.09
N LEU A 234 -5.43 -8.00 8.77
CA LEU A 234 -4.07 -8.53 8.90
C LEU A 234 -3.68 -8.68 10.38
N ASN A 235 -3.96 -7.67 11.20
CA ASN A 235 -3.61 -7.64 12.63
C ASN A 235 -4.37 -8.68 13.45
N GLU A 236 -5.55 -9.14 13.01
CA GLU A 236 -6.27 -10.28 13.61
C GLU A 236 -5.52 -11.61 13.47
N ILE A 237 -4.64 -11.75 12.47
CA ILE A 237 -3.91 -12.98 12.16
C ILE A 237 -2.48 -12.92 12.71
N LEU A 238 -1.91 -11.72 12.84
CA LEU A 238 -0.56 -11.52 13.37
C LEU A 238 -0.51 -11.80 14.88
N GLU A 239 0.59 -12.39 15.33
CA GLU A 239 0.86 -12.55 16.77
C GLU A 239 1.02 -11.19 17.46
N GLU A 240 1.71 -10.26 16.81
CA GLU A 240 1.86 -8.88 17.25
C GLU A 240 1.27 -7.93 16.21
N PRO A 241 0.23 -7.14 16.56
CA PRO A 241 -0.34 -6.14 15.67
C PRO A 241 0.71 -5.12 15.24
N ILE A 242 0.66 -4.71 13.96
CA ILE A 242 1.55 -3.70 13.40
C ILE A 242 0.80 -2.44 12.98
N PRO A 243 1.43 -1.26 13.10
CA PRO A 243 0.85 -0.01 12.64
C PRO A 243 0.92 0.15 11.12
N ILE A 244 -0.01 0.95 10.57
CA ILE A 244 -0.08 1.25 9.13
C ILE A 244 1.19 1.90 8.57
N ASN A 245 1.97 2.57 9.42
CA ASN A 245 3.19 3.27 9.03
C ASN A 245 4.25 2.33 8.41
N ARG A 246 4.17 1.01 8.65
CA ARG A 246 5.02 -0.01 8.02
C ARG A 246 4.68 -0.21 6.53
N PHE A 247 3.43 0.00 6.14
CA PHE A 247 2.96 -0.10 4.75
C PHE A 247 3.14 1.18 3.94
N ARG A 248 3.31 2.30 4.64
CA ARG A 248 3.65 3.62 4.08
C ARG A 248 2.66 4.13 3.01
N PRO A 249 1.33 4.01 3.20
CA PRO A 249 0.35 4.54 2.24
C PRO A 249 0.41 6.06 2.20
N ASN A 250 -0.06 6.65 1.11
CA ASN A 250 -0.34 8.09 1.05
C ASN A 250 -1.74 8.41 1.56
N ILE A 251 -2.71 7.54 1.26
CA ILE A 251 -4.12 7.72 1.58
C ILE A 251 -4.58 6.48 2.35
N LEU A 252 -4.99 6.68 3.60
CA LEU A 252 -5.68 5.67 4.40
C LEU A 252 -7.17 6.00 4.40
N VAL A 253 -7.99 4.98 4.18
CA VAL A 253 -9.45 5.10 4.15
C VAL A 253 -10.10 4.13 5.13
N GLU A 254 -11.30 4.42 5.59
CA GLU A 254 -12.11 3.53 6.43
C GLU A 254 -13.55 3.40 5.92
N GLY A 255 -14.30 2.43 6.46
CA GLY A 255 -15.70 2.22 6.13
C GLY A 255 -15.95 1.28 4.95
N CYS A 256 -14.91 0.64 4.41
CA CYS A 256 -15.02 -0.41 3.41
C CYS A 256 -14.64 -1.78 3.98
N HIS A 257 -15.10 -2.86 3.32
CA HIS A 257 -14.69 -4.23 3.66
C HIS A 257 -13.16 -4.40 3.55
N PRO A 258 -12.54 -5.30 4.34
CA PRO A 258 -11.13 -5.61 4.21
C PRO A 258 -10.74 -5.94 2.77
N TYR A 259 -9.65 -5.33 2.31
CA TYR A 259 -9.09 -5.48 0.96
C TYR A 259 -9.97 -5.00 -0.19
N ALA A 260 -11.08 -4.30 0.09
CA ALA A 260 -11.94 -3.76 -0.97
C ALA A 260 -11.18 -2.81 -1.90
N GLU A 261 -10.15 -2.10 -1.39
CA GLU A 261 -9.33 -1.18 -2.18
C GLU A 261 -8.59 -1.86 -3.33
N ASP A 262 -8.34 -3.17 -3.27
CA ASP A 262 -7.68 -3.91 -4.34
C ASP A 262 -8.44 -3.82 -5.66
N LEU A 263 -9.78 -3.79 -5.58
CA LEU A 263 -10.66 -3.82 -6.73
C LEU A 263 -11.03 -2.43 -7.24
N TRP A 264 -10.61 -1.35 -6.57
CA TRP A 264 -11.00 0.00 -6.95
C TRP A 264 -10.31 0.45 -8.23
N LYS A 265 -11.05 0.49 -9.34
CA LYS A 265 -10.49 0.84 -10.65
C LYS A 265 -10.57 2.33 -10.94
N THR A 266 -11.68 2.96 -10.57
CA THR A 266 -11.88 4.40 -10.72
C THR A 266 -12.60 4.92 -9.49
N ILE A 267 -11.98 5.87 -8.80
CA ILE A 267 -12.43 6.40 -7.53
C ILE A 267 -12.56 7.91 -7.66
N LYS A 268 -13.54 8.50 -7.01
CA LYS A 268 -13.63 9.94 -6.81
C LYS A 268 -13.44 10.29 -5.34
N ILE A 269 -12.56 11.25 -5.10
CA ILE A 269 -12.39 11.91 -3.80
C ILE A 269 -12.55 13.41 -4.10
N ASN A 270 -13.62 14.02 -3.60
CA ASN A 270 -14.06 15.34 -4.04
C ASN A 270 -14.20 15.44 -5.58
N LYS A 271 -13.49 16.38 -6.21
CA LYS A 271 -13.48 16.61 -7.66
C LYS A 271 -12.39 15.82 -8.39
N LEU A 272 -11.61 15.03 -7.66
CA LEU A 272 -10.41 14.35 -8.15
C LEU A 272 -10.73 12.90 -8.51
N THR A 273 -10.21 12.46 -9.66
CA THR A 273 -10.44 11.13 -10.21
C THR A 273 -9.18 10.30 -10.07
N PHE A 274 -9.18 9.37 -9.13
CA PHE A 274 -8.13 8.39 -8.95
C PHE A 274 -8.38 7.14 -9.78
N ARG A 275 -7.30 6.51 -10.21
CA ARG A 275 -7.32 5.19 -10.85
C ARG A 275 -6.40 4.26 -10.07
N GLY A 276 -6.94 3.16 -9.57
CA GLY A 276 -6.14 2.02 -9.13
C GLY A 276 -5.46 1.40 -10.36
N VAL A 277 -4.13 1.39 -10.36
CA VAL A 277 -3.34 0.96 -11.52
C VAL A 277 -2.59 -0.33 -11.29
N LYS A 278 -2.24 -0.66 -10.04
CA LYS A 278 -1.46 -1.86 -9.74
C LYS A 278 -1.58 -2.28 -8.29
N LEU A 279 -1.81 -3.56 -7.97
CA LEU A 279 -1.66 -4.05 -6.60
C LEU A 279 -0.25 -3.76 -6.07
N CYS A 280 -0.13 -3.32 -4.82
CA CYS A 280 1.16 -2.97 -4.24
C CYS A 280 1.89 -4.21 -3.72
N GLY A 281 2.78 -4.74 -4.54
CA GLY A 281 3.72 -5.78 -4.14
C GLY A 281 4.62 -5.28 -3.00
N ARG A 282 4.58 -5.95 -1.85
CA ARG A 282 5.36 -5.58 -0.67
C ARG A 282 6.77 -6.16 -0.73
N CYS A 283 7.76 -5.30 -0.55
CA CYS A 283 9.12 -5.72 -0.25
C CYS A 283 9.28 -5.96 1.27
N LYS A 284 10.51 -6.06 1.78
CA LYS A 284 10.78 -6.23 3.22
C LYS A 284 10.57 -4.98 4.09
N VAL A 285 10.29 -3.81 3.52
CA VAL A 285 10.11 -2.57 4.30
C VAL A 285 9.04 -2.69 5.40
N PRO A 286 7.87 -3.34 5.18
CA PRO A 286 6.89 -3.55 6.24
C PRO A 286 7.38 -4.38 7.42
N THR A 287 8.50 -5.10 7.32
CA THR A 287 9.07 -5.81 8.47
C THR A 287 9.80 -4.87 9.43
N ILE A 288 10.15 -3.66 8.98
CA ILE A 288 10.92 -2.69 9.77
C ILE A 288 10.00 -1.96 10.74
N ASN A 289 10.27 -2.11 12.03
CA ASN A 289 9.65 -1.28 13.05
C ASN A 289 10.10 0.18 12.87
N GLN A 290 9.15 1.09 12.63
CA GLN A 290 9.44 2.48 12.29
C GLN A 290 9.88 3.32 13.51
N ASP A 291 9.80 2.80 14.73
CA ASP A 291 10.25 3.47 15.95
C ASP A 291 11.65 3.01 16.39
N THR A 292 12.01 1.76 16.12
CA THR A 292 13.31 1.21 16.51
C THR A 292 14.28 1.03 15.35
N GLY A 293 13.80 1.05 14.11
CA GLY A 293 14.59 0.73 12.92
C GLY A 293 14.98 -0.75 12.83
N ILE A 294 14.46 -1.61 13.71
CA ILE A 294 14.79 -3.03 13.75
C ILE A 294 13.79 -3.81 12.87
N PRO A 295 14.27 -4.59 11.89
CA PRO A 295 13.40 -5.47 11.11
C PRO A 295 12.99 -6.71 11.91
N SER A 296 11.71 -7.07 11.84
CA SER A 296 11.26 -8.43 12.11
C SER A 296 11.88 -9.38 11.07
N PRO A 297 12.28 -10.61 11.47
CA PRO A 297 12.84 -11.59 10.55
C PRO A 297 11.92 -11.93 9.37
N THR A 298 10.61 -12.06 9.62
CA THR A 298 9.66 -12.55 8.61
C THR A 298 8.36 -11.75 8.55
N GLU A 299 7.88 -11.18 9.65
CA GLU A 299 6.55 -10.55 9.68
C GLU A 299 6.54 -9.08 9.24
N PRO A 300 5.51 -8.61 8.50
CA PRO A 300 4.25 -9.30 8.18
C PRO A 300 4.29 -10.16 6.89
N THR A 301 5.47 -10.36 6.31
CA THR A 301 5.59 -11.00 4.98
C THR A 301 5.14 -12.45 5.02
N GLU A 302 5.53 -13.19 6.06
CA GLU A 302 5.15 -14.60 6.24
C GLU A 302 3.64 -14.78 6.41
N THR A 303 2.99 -13.94 7.22
CA THR A 303 1.54 -14.00 7.36
C THR A 303 0.82 -13.62 6.06
N LEU A 304 1.26 -12.56 5.38
CA LEU A 304 0.70 -12.20 4.07
C LEU A 304 0.92 -13.29 3.01
N GLN A 305 2.02 -14.05 3.07
CA GLN A 305 2.29 -15.14 2.13
C GLN A 305 1.20 -16.22 2.13
N LYS A 306 0.51 -16.42 3.26
CA LYS A 306 -0.52 -17.45 3.43
C LYS A 306 -1.80 -17.18 2.65
N TYR A 307 -2.20 -15.92 2.49
CA TYR A 307 -3.50 -15.55 1.90
C TYR A 307 -3.49 -14.33 0.97
N ARG A 308 -2.37 -13.62 0.86
CA ARG A 308 -2.18 -12.40 0.05
C ARG A 308 -1.03 -12.53 -0.95
N SER A 309 -0.60 -13.75 -1.24
CA SER A 309 0.44 -14.01 -2.23
C SER A 309 -0.10 -13.93 -3.66
N GLY A 310 0.79 -13.76 -4.64
CA GLY A 310 0.44 -13.83 -6.05
C GLY A 310 -0.14 -15.19 -6.46
N GLU A 311 0.20 -16.27 -5.74
CA GLU A 311 -0.46 -17.56 -5.93
C GLU A 311 -1.96 -17.52 -5.61
N VAL A 312 -2.32 -16.84 -4.52
CA VAL A 312 -3.71 -16.73 -4.05
C VAL A 312 -4.50 -15.68 -4.83
N LEU A 313 -3.93 -14.48 -4.99
CA LEU A 313 -4.66 -13.34 -5.55
C LEU A 313 -4.60 -13.26 -7.07
N LEU A 314 -3.52 -13.78 -7.68
CA LEU A 314 -3.18 -13.59 -9.08
C LEU A 314 -2.72 -14.91 -9.72
N PRO A 315 -3.59 -15.93 -9.77
CA PRO A 315 -3.27 -17.26 -10.30
C PRO A 315 -2.77 -17.24 -11.74
N SER A 316 -3.00 -16.16 -12.50
CA SER A 316 -2.47 -15.99 -13.85
C SER A 316 -1.09 -15.30 -13.91
N HIS A 317 -0.62 -14.64 -12.83
CA HIS A 317 0.64 -13.89 -12.81
C HIS A 317 1.88 -14.77 -12.58
N LYS A 318 3.03 -14.33 -13.10
CA LYS A 318 4.31 -15.06 -12.99
C LYS A 318 4.87 -15.11 -11.57
N ASN A 319 4.77 -14.03 -10.79
CA ASN A 319 5.40 -13.96 -9.47
C ASN A 319 4.47 -14.45 -8.36
N LYS A 320 4.47 -15.77 -8.13
CA LYS A 320 3.64 -16.45 -7.13
C LYS A 320 3.97 -16.12 -5.68
N ARG A 321 5.23 -15.74 -5.40
CA ARG A 321 5.73 -15.46 -4.05
C ARG A 321 5.62 -13.98 -3.64
N GLN A 322 5.28 -13.08 -4.56
CA GLN A 322 5.05 -11.69 -4.18
C GLN A 322 3.82 -11.60 -3.30
N VAL A 323 3.92 -10.91 -2.16
CA VAL A 323 2.77 -10.60 -1.30
C VAL A 323 2.26 -9.18 -1.58
N TYR A 324 0.96 -8.96 -1.41
CA TYR A 324 0.30 -7.70 -1.80
C TYR A 324 -0.48 -7.07 -0.64
N PHE A 325 -0.30 -5.75 -0.46
CA PHE A 325 -1.07 -4.96 0.50
C PHE A 325 -1.19 -3.50 0.04
N GLY A 326 -2.42 -3.05 -0.18
CA GLY A 326 -2.74 -1.75 -0.75
C GLY A 326 -2.65 -1.72 -2.27
N GLN A 327 -3.12 -0.61 -2.84
CA GLN A 327 -3.26 -0.42 -4.28
C GLN A 327 -2.52 0.86 -4.70
N ASN A 328 -1.62 0.74 -5.68
CA ASN A 328 -0.99 1.89 -6.30
C ASN A 328 -2.02 2.63 -7.16
N ALA A 329 -2.00 3.95 -7.10
CA ALA A 329 -2.94 4.80 -7.81
C ALA A 329 -2.28 6.01 -8.47
N VAL A 330 -2.99 6.57 -9.45
CA VAL A 330 -2.68 7.86 -10.09
C VAL A 330 -3.91 8.75 -10.06
N CYS A 331 -3.71 10.07 -10.06
CA CYS A 331 -4.79 11.05 -10.10
C CYS A 331 -4.87 11.67 -11.49
N LYS A 332 -5.99 11.51 -12.20
CA LYS A 332 -6.15 11.98 -13.58
C LYS A 332 -5.82 13.47 -13.72
N GLU A 333 -6.23 14.26 -12.75
CA GLU A 333 -6.04 15.70 -12.75
C GLU A 333 -4.55 16.06 -12.70
N SER A 334 -3.65 15.20 -12.21
CA SER A 334 -2.19 15.46 -12.20
C SER A 334 -1.59 15.68 -13.60
N LEU A 335 -2.28 15.26 -14.67
CA LEU A 335 -1.86 15.47 -16.05
C LEU A 335 -2.30 16.83 -16.63
N SER A 336 -3.23 17.52 -15.98
CA SER A 336 -3.72 18.82 -16.46
C SER A 336 -2.79 19.94 -15.98
N ALA A 337 -2.64 20.98 -16.81
CA ALA A 337 -1.88 22.18 -16.46
C ALA A 337 -2.57 23.03 -15.38
N ASN A 338 -3.89 22.93 -15.19
CA ASN A 338 -4.62 23.74 -14.19
C ASN A 338 -4.57 23.11 -12.80
N SER A 339 -3.64 23.53 -11.94
CA SER A 339 -3.46 23.00 -10.59
C SER A 339 -4.49 23.43 -9.55
N GLU A 340 -5.41 24.36 -9.86
CA GLU A 340 -6.35 24.92 -8.88
C GLU A 340 -7.38 23.90 -8.35
N GLY A 341 -7.66 23.99 -7.05
CA GLY A 341 -8.64 23.18 -6.32
C GLY A 341 -8.28 21.71 -6.17
N ARG A 342 -7.00 21.34 -6.30
CA ARG A 342 -6.54 19.94 -6.28
C ARG A 342 -6.04 19.52 -4.92
N ILE A 343 -6.95 19.46 -3.95
CA ILE A 343 -6.64 19.11 -2.58
C ILE A 343 -7.52 17.96 -2.08
N ILE A 344 -6.91 17.03 -1.34
CA ILE A 344 -7.62 16.05 -0.52
C ILE A 344 -7.49 16.46 0.93
N LYS A 345 -8.54 16.22 1.71
CA LYS A 345 -8.63 16.45 3.14
C LYS A 345 -9.06 15.17 3.87
N VAL A 346 -8.63 15.04 5.10
CA VAL A 346 -9.19 14.05 6.02
C VAL A 346 -10.68 14.33 6.18
N GLY A 347 -11.50 13.28 6.15
CA GLY A 347 -12.96 13.34 6.15
C GLY A 347 -13.57 13.36 4.74
N ASP A 348 -12.78 13.49 3.67
CA ASP A 348 -13.33 13.47 2.32
C ASP A 348 -13.99 12.11 2.01
N PRO A 349 -15.21 12.11 1.44
CA PRO A 349 -15.88 10.90 1.01
C PRO A 349 -15.20 10.30 -0.23
N VAL A 350 -15.11 8.97 -0.25
CA VAL A 350 -14.52 8.18 -1.33
C VAL A 350 -15.65 7.45 -2.06
N TYR A 351 -15.82 7.73 -3.35
CA TYR A 351 -16.81 7.08 -4.20
C TYR A 351 -16.14 6.16 -5.20
N VAL A 352 -16.52 4.88 -5.21
CA VAL A 352 -16.03 3.92 -6.21
C VAL A 352 -16.93 3.96 -7.44
N MET A 353 -16.42 4.54 -8.53
CA MET A 353 -17.15 4.70 -9.78
C MET A 353 -17.11 3.44 -10.65
N ARG A 354 -15.99 2.70 -10.58
CA ARG A 354 -15.77 1.44 -11.29
C ARG A 354 -14.86 0.55 -10.46
N SER A 355 -15.14 -0.75 -10.50
CA SER A 355 -14.31 -1.79 -9.90
C SER A 355 -13.78 -2.76 -10.97
N PHE A 356 -12.65 -3.41 -10.68
CA PHE A 356 -12.25 -4.64 -11.37
C PHE A 356 -13.22 -5.77 -10.98
N ARG A 357 -13.42 -6.76 -11.87
CA ARG A 357 -14.37 -7.85 -11.59
C ARG A 357 -13.81 -8.87 -10.60
N SER A 358 -12.48 -9.00 -10.55
CA SER A 358 -11.74 -9.88 -9.65
C SER A 358 -10.32 -9.36 -9.47
N SER A 359 -9.58 -9.92 -8.50
CA SER A 359 -8.18 -9.58 -8.26
C SER A 359 -7.27 -9.94 -9.44
N ASP A 360 -7.57 -11.02 -10.17
CA ASP A 360 -6.78 -11.47 -11.35
C ASP A 360 -6.90 -10.49 -12.54
N GLU A 361 -7.93 -9.64 -12.58
CA GLU A 361 -8.05 -8.55 -13.54
C GLU A 361 -7.33 -7.26 -13.10
N VAL A 362 -6.91 -7.18 -11.82
CA VAL A 362 -6.16 -6.04 -11.32
C VAL A 362 -4.71 -6.19 -11.79
N PRO A 363 -4.12 -5.19 -12.45
CA PRO A 363 -2.73 -5.28 -12.84
C PRO A 363 -1.81 -5.44 -11.61
N ALA A 364 -0.73 -6.22 -11.72
CA ALA A 364 0.14 -6.55 -10.58
C ALA A 364 1.59 -6.86 -10.95
#